data_AF-A0A9C7UM19-F1
#
_entry.id   AF-A0A9C7UM19-F1
#
_cell.length_a   1.000
_cell.length_b   1.000
_cell.length_c   1.000
_cell.angle_alpha   90.00
_cell.angle_beta   90.00
_cell.angle_gamma   90.00
#
_symmetry.space_group_name_H-M   'P 1'
#
loop_
_entity.id
_entity.type
_entity.pdbx_description
1 polymer ?
#
loop_
_entity_poly.entity_id
_entity_poly.type
_entity_poly.pdbx_seq_one_letter_code
_entity_poly.pdbx_strand_id
1 'polypeptide(L)'
;MFHPATNERAKVKAQQRLDVLIPVVKGWSSEVGNLVAGVALQVHGGMGFIEETGGAPNITRARITTIYEGTTGIQAADLVGRKLLRDGGKAIYELIEQAV
;
A
#
# COMPACT_ATOMS: atom_id res chain seq x y z
N MET A 1 18.73 -26.79 5.47
CA MET A 1 19.78 -26.04 6.21
C MET A 1 19.46 -24.55 6.07
N PHE A 2 18.74 -23.98 7.03
CA PHE A 2 18.49 -22.53 7.11
C PHE A 2 19.85 -21.86 7.30
N HIS A 3 20.28 -20.97 6.41
CA HIS A 3 21.57 -20.27 6.53
C HIS A 3 21.36 -18.99 7.34
N PRO A 4 21.71 -18.92 8.65
CA PRO A 4 21.34 -17.81 9.52
C PRO A 4 22.38 -16.67 9.52
N ALA A 5 23.33 -16.63 8.58
CA ALA A 5 24.48 -15.73 8.67
C ALA A 5 24.98 -15.15 7.34
N THR A 6 24.19 -15.13 6.28
CA THR A 6 24.53 -14.40 5.04
C THR A 6 24.05 -12.95 5.11
N ASN A 7 24.88 -12.16 5.79
CA ASN A 7 25.13 -10.72 5.63
C ASN A 7 24.11 -9.75 6.26
N GLU A 8 24.44 -9.23 7.45
CA GLU A 8 23.74 -8.11 8.10
C GLU A 8 23.50 -6.91 7.16
N ARG A 9 24.41 -6.67 6.21
CA ARG A 9 24.20 -5.64 5.17
C ARG A 9 22.99 -5.92 4.27
N ALA A 10 22.74 -7.19 3.94
CA ALA A 10 21.58 -7.57 3.14
C ALA A 10 20.27 -7.36 3.91
N LYS A 11 20.26 -7.64 5.22
CA LYS A 11 19.10 -7.34 6.08
C LYS A 11 18.82 -5.83 6.14
N VAL A 12 19.86 -5.01 6.33
CA VAL A 12 19.72 -3.55 6.34
C VAL A 12 19.15 -3.04 5.01
N LYS A 13 19.67 -3.51 3.88
CA LYS A 13 19.14 -3.14 2.56
C LYS A 13 17.69 -3.56 2.38
N ALA A 14 17.33 -4.79 2.79
CA ALA A 14 15.95 -5.25 2.71
C ALA A 14 15.02 -4.39 3.57
N GLN A 15 15.44 -4.02 4.79
CA GLN A 15 14.68 -3.17 5.69
C GLN A 15 14.47 -1.77 5.10
N GLN A 16 15.51 -1.16 4.49
CA GLN A 16 15.40 0.14 3.82
C GLN A 16 14.40 0.13 2.67
N ARG A 17 14.33 -0.96 1.90
CA ARG A 17 13.31 -1.12 0.85
C ARG A 17 11.92 -1.24 1.44
N LEU A 18 11.74 -2.07 2.48
CA LEU A 18 10.46 -2.22 3.17
C LEU A 18 9.98 -0.90 3.75
N ASP A 19 10.89 -0.12 4.32
CA ASP A 19 10.60 1.19 4.89
C ASP A 19 9.95 2.14 3.88
N VAL A 20 10.37 2.10 2.61
CA VAL A 20 9.76 2.86 1.51
C VAL A 20 8.48 2.20 1.01
N LEU A 21 8.49 0.87 0.84
CA LEU A 21 7.38 0.13 0.21
C LEU A 21 6.15 0.01 1.11
N ILE A 22 6.28 -0.08 2.43
CA ILE A 22 5.15 -0.23 3.35
C ILE A 22 4.12 0.90 3.17
N PRO A 23 4.48 2.19 3.29
CA PRO A 23 3.50 3.26 3.12
C PRO A 23 2.98 3.38 1.68
N VAL A 24 3.81 3.04 0.67
CA VAL A 24 3.38 3.01 -0.75
C VAL A 24 2.33 1.94 -0.97
N VAL A 25 2.60 0.69 -0.57
CA VAL A 25 1.69 -0.44 -0.75
C VAL A 25 0.41 -0.19 0.03
N LYS A 26 0.50 0.24 1.29
CA LYS A 26 -0.68 0.50 2.11
C LYS A 26 -1.52 1.65 1.53
N GLY A 27 -0.89 2.78 1.19
CA GLY A 27 -1.59 3.94 0.62
C GLY A 27 -2.22 3.63 -0.73
N TRP A 28 -1.43 3.14 -1.68
CA TRP A 28 -1.89 2.88 -3.04
C TRP A 28 -2.92 1.75 -3.11
N SER A 29 -2.65 0.61 -2.48
CA SER A 29 -3.53 -0.56 -2.62
C SER A 29 -4.89 -0.34 -1.96
N SER A 30 -4.95 0.41 -0.86
CA SER A 30 -6.23 0.74 -0.20
C SER A 30 -7.06 1.72 -1.03
N GLU A 31 -6.44 2.74 -1.62
CA GLU A 31 -7.13 3.67 -2.54
C GLU A 31 -7.61 2.96 -3.82
N VAL A 32 -6.74 2.14 -4.43
CA VAL A 32 -7.12 1.30 -5.59
C VAL A 32 -8.22 0.32 -5.22
N GLY A 33 -8.19 -0.27 -4.02
CA GLY A 33 -9.25 -1.15 -3.54
C GLY A 33 -10.62 -0.46 -3.52
N ASN A 34 -10.68 0.81 -3.13
CA ASN A 34 -11.91 1.61 -3.19
C ASN A 34 -12.37 1.86 -4.64
N LEU A 35 -11.43 2.18 -5.54
CA LEU A 35 -11.74 2.36 -6.95
C LEU A 35 -12.28 1.08 -7.59
N VAL A 36 -11.61 -0.06 -7.37
CA VAL A 36 -12.01 -1.36 -7.89
C VAL A 36 -13.37 -1.79 -7.34
N ALA A 37 -13.64 -1.57 -6.05
CA ALA A 37 -14.96 -1.86 -5.48
C ALA A 37 -16.07 -1.01 -6.14
N GLY A 38 -15.79 0.26 -6.45
CA GLY A 38 -16.72 1.12 -7.19
C GLY A 38 -16.96 0.63 -8.63
N VAL A 39 -15.90 0.26 -9.34
CA VAL A 39 -16.01 -0.32 -10.70
C VAL A 39 -16.82 -1.63 -10.67
N ALA A 40 -16.55 -2.50 -9.70
CA ALA A 40 -17.29 -3.75 -9.54
C ALA A 40 -18.79 -3.51 -9.29
N LEU A 41 -19.14 -2.51 -8.47
CA LEU A 41 -20.54 -2.13 -8.27
C LEU A 41 -21.17 -1.65 -9.58
N GLN A 42 -20.48 -0.80 -10.36
CA GLN A 42 -20.98 -0.26 -11.62
C GLN A 42 -21.32 -1.35 -12.65
N VAL A 43 -20.56 -2.45 -12.69
CA VAL A 43 -20.82 -3.60 -13.58
C VAL A 43 -22.21 -4.20 -13.33
N HIS A 44 -22.70 -4.16 -12.09
CA HIS A 44 -24.01 -4.71 -11.72
C HIS A 44 -25.15 -3.70 -11.90
N GLY A 45 -24.86 -2.46 -12.34
CA GLY A 45 -25.86 -1.40 -12.49
C GLY A 45 -26.61 -1.10 -11.19
N GLY A 46 -27.89 -0.74 -11.31
CA GLY A 46 -28.74 -0.43 -10.14
C GLY A 46 -28.91 -1.61 -9.18
N MET A 47 -28.83 -2.85 -9.68
CA MET A 47 -28.87 -4.04 -8.83
C MET A 47 -27.67 -4.08 -7.88
N GLY A 48 -26.50 -3.60 -8.28
CA GLY A 48 -25.30 -3.56 -7.42
C GLY A 48 -25.47 -2.78 -6.11
N PHE A 49 -26.45 -1.89 -6.03
CA PHE A 49 -26.81 -1.15 -4.81
C PHE A 49 -27.73 -1.93 -3.85
N ILE A 50 -28.31 -3.05 -4.28
CA ILE A 50 -29.18 -3.90 -3.46
C ILE A 50 -28.31 -4.85 -2.61
N GLU A 51 -28.43 -4.80 -1.29
CA GLU A 51 -27.54 -5.51 -0.36
C GLU A 51 -27.51 -7.02 -0.60
N GLU A 52 -28.65 -7.61 -0.94
CA GLU A 52 -28.83 -9.05 -1.18
C GLU A 52 -28.12 -9.54 -2.45
N THR A 53 -27.77 -8.65 -3.37
CA THR A 53 -27.01 -8.98 -4.59
C THR A 53 -25.50 -8.73 -4.47
N GLY A 54 -25.04 -8.24 -3.31
CA GLY A 54 -23.64 -8.36 -2.88
C GLY A 54 -22.65 -7.30 -3.37
N GLY A 55 -23.08 -6.33 -4.18
CA GLY A 55 -22.20 -5.23 -4.64
C GLY A 55 -21.88 -4.21 -3.56
N ALA A 56 -22.90 -3.73 -2.84
CA ALA A 56 -22.80 -2.67 -1.84
C ALA A 56 -21.88 -2.98 -0.62
N PRO A 57 -21.90 -4.19 -0.02
CA PRO A 57 -21.03 -4.49 1.13
C PRO A 57 -19.54 -4.39 0.83
N ASN A 58 -19.12 -4.63 -0.43
CA ASN A 58 -17.71 -4.58 -0.82
C ASN A 58 -17.16 -3.16 -0.82
N ILE A 59 -17.96 -2.15 -1.17
CA ILE A 59 -17.56 -0.74 -1.08
C ILE A 59 -17.30 -0.36 0.39
N THR A 60 -18.21 -0.74 1.29
CA THR A 60 -18.06 -0.45 2.72
C THR A 60 -16.82 -1.12 3.31
N ARG A 61 -16.56 -2.40 2.94
CA ARG A 61 -15.34 -3.11 3.36
C ARG A 61 -14.08 -2.49 2.77
N ALA A 62 -14.09 -2.05 1.51
CA ALA A 62 -12.95 -1.37 0.92
C ALA A 62 -12.65 -0.03 1.61
N ARG A 63 -13.69 0.70 2.05
CA ARG A 63 -13.52 2.03 2.66
C ARG A 63 -12.73 2.01 3.96
N ILE A 64 -12.86 0.97 4.78
CA ILE A 64 -12.14 0.93 6.07
C ILE A 64 -10.62 0.84 5.89
N THR A 65 -10.16 0.28 4.75
CA THR A 65 -8.73 0.02 4.48
C THR A 65 -7.90 1.29 4.32
N THR A 66 -8.51 2.41 3.91
CA THR A 66 -7.81 3.70 3.80
C THR A 66 -7.74 4.43 5.14
N ILE A 67 -8.49 3.99 6.16
CA ILE A 67 -8.62 4.66 7.46
C ILE A 67 -7.79 3.97 8.54
N TYR A 68 -7.91 2.65 8.66
CA TYR A 68 -7.21 1.89 9.69
C TYR A 68 -5.69 1.88 9.46
N GLU A 69 -4.94 1.73 10.55
CA GLU A 69 -3.48 1.71 10.56
C GLU A 69 -2.84 2.95 9.90
N GLY A 70 -3.50 4.10 10.05
CA GLY A 70 -3.07 5.41 9.55
C GLY A 70 -3.70 5.75 8.21
N THR A 71 -4.31 6.94 8.11
CA THR A 71 -5.02 7.37 6.89
C THR A 71 -4.09 7.53 5.68
N THR A 72 -4.63 7.60 4.46
CA THR A 72 -3.83 7.88 3.25
C THR A 72 -2.92 9.10 3.39
N GLY A 73 -3.42 10.19 4.00
CA GLY A 73 -2.62 11.38 4.29
C GLY A 73 -1.49 11.12 5.28
N ILE A 74 -1.74 10.33 6.33
CA ILE A 74 -0.71 9.94 7.31
C ILE A 74 0.37 9.06 6.65
N GLN A 75 -0.02 8.15 5.75
CA GLN A 75 0.91 7.29 5.01
C GLN A 75 1.74 8.10 4.02
N ALA A 76 1.15 9.09 3.36
CA ALA A 76 1.88 10.02 2.51
C ALA A 76 2.87 10.87 3.32
N ALA A 77 2.46 11.36 4.49
CA ALA A 77 3.33 12.12 5.40
C ALA A 77 4.49 11.26 5.94
N ASP A 78 4.24 9.98 6.25
CA ASP A 78 5.28 9.03 6.60
C ASP A 78 6.29 8.85 5.46
N LEU A 79 5.80 8.53 4.26
CA LEU A 79 6.62 8.32 3.09
C LEU A 79 7.52 9.54 2.82
N VAL A 80 6.93 10.72 2.65
CA VAL A 80 7.69 11.94 2.34
C VAL A 80 8.58 12.33 3.51
N GLY A 81 8.03 12.45 4.70
CA GLY A 81 8.72 13.01 5.87
C GLY A 81 9.80 12.10 6.43
N ARG A 82 9.50 10.81 6.63
CA ARG A 82 10.39 9.89 7.37
C ARG A 82 11.15 8.93 6.47
N LYS A 83 10.59 8.55 5.31
CA LYS A 83 11.19 7.51 4.45
C LYS A 83 11.98 8.07 3.28
N LEU A 84 11.62 9.25 2.77
CA LEU A 84 12.33 9.92 1.67
C LEU A 84 13.28 11.02 2.17
N LEU A 85 12.81 11.95 3.02
CA LEU A 85 13.64 13.09 3.44
C LEU A 85 14.77 12.71 4.40
N ARG A 86 14.62 11.63 5.18
CA ARG A 86 15.57 11.24 6.24
C ARG A 86 16.96 10.84 5.70
N ASP A 87 17.02 10.22 4.53
CA ASP A 87 18.26 9.74 3.90
C ASP A 87 18.59 10.46 2.58
N GLY A 88 17.88 11.57 2.30
CA GLY A 88 18.03 12.31 1.05
C GLY A 88 17.50 11.56 -0.19
N GLY A 89 16.60 10.60 0.00
CA GLY A 89 16.00 9.80 -1.07
C GLY A 89 16.87 8.63 -1.53
N LYS A 90 17.96 8.32 -0.82
CA LYS A 90 18.88 7.25 -1.22
C LYS A 90 18.17 5.90 -1.37
N ALA A 91 17.33 5.51 -0.41
CA ALA A 91 16.62 4.24 -0.45
C ALA A 91 15.67 4.10 -1.65
N ILE A 92 14.98 5.18 -2.05
CA ILE A 92 14.08 5.15 -3.22
C ILE A 92 14.87 5.07 -4.54
N TYR A 93 15.99 5.77 -4.66
CA TYR A 93 16.84 5.68 -5.85
C TYR A 93 17.41 4.27 -6.03
N GLU A 94 17.93 3.67 -4.95
CA GLU A 94 18.42 2.29 -4.99
C GLU A 94 17.31 1.29 -5.34
N LEU A 95 16.06 1.55 -4.91
CA LEU A 95 14.91 0.72 -5.27
C LEU A 95 14.56 0.86 -6.75
N ILE A 96 14.56 2.08 -7.30
CA ILE A 96 14.29 2.35 -8.72
C ILE A 96 15.36 1.69 -9.60
N GLU A 97 16.64 1.80 -9.26
CA GLU A 97 17.75 1.17 -10.00
C GLU A 97 17.64 -0.36 -10.10
N GLN A 98 16.90 -1.02 -9.20
CA GLN A 98 16.68 -2.48 -9.27
C GLN A 98 15.46 -2.86 -10.10
N ALA A 99 14.55 -1.90 -10.34
CA ALA A 99 13.30 -2.13 -11.05
C ALA A 99 13.45 -1.93 -12.57
N VAL A 100 14.57 -1.35 -13.01
CA VAL A 100 14.94 -1.10 -14.42
C VAL A 100 16.12 -1.99 -14.78
#